data_AF-A0A434LQZ4-F1
#
_entry.id   AF-A0A434LQZ4-F1
#
_cell.length_a   1.000
_cell.length_b   1.000
_cell.length_c   1.000
_cell.angle_alpha   90.00
_cell.angle_beta   90.00
_cell.angle_gamma   90.00
#
_symmetry.space_group_name_H-M   'P 1'
#
loop_
_entity.id
_entity.type
_entity.pdbx_description
1 polymer ?
#
loop_
_entity_poly.entity_id
_entity_poly.type
_entity_poly.pdbx_seq_one_letter_code
_entity_poly.pdbx_strand_id
1 'polypeptide(L)'
;MTGNDEAELSRLMRAAIAGDEKAYADFLRRTAALVRGFIRRKIVQGGVDPEDVVQETLLAIHVKRHTWRKDLAVLPWVYAIARFKLIDAFRRRGRR
;
A
#
# COMPACT_ATOMS: atom_id res chain seq x y z
N MET A 1 -12.92 7.76 3.43
CA MET A 1 -11.46 7.99 3.45
C MET A 1 -11.29 9.46 3.77
N THR A 2 -10.84 9.77 4.98
CA THR A 2 -10.85 11.16 5.46
C THR A 2 -9.58 11.86 4.99
N GLY A 3 -9.64 13.18 4.72
CA GLY A 3 -8.43 13.96 4.41
C GLY A 3 -7.38 13.89 5.53
N ASN A 4 -7.80 13.55 6.75
CA ASN A 4 -6.94 13.36 7.90
C ASN A 4 -6.00 12.14 7.74
N ASP A 5 -6.49 11.03 7.17
CA ASP A 5 -5.68 9.83 6.94
C ASP A 5 -4.54 10.11 5.95
N GLU A 6 -4.81 10.92 4.92
CA GLU A 6 -3.82 11.31 3.90
C GLU A 6 -2.71 12.17 4.51
N ALA A 7 -3.07 13.22 5.24
CA ALA A 7 -2.11 14.13 5.85
C ALA A 7 -1.18 13.39 6.83
N GLU A 8 -1.75 12.51 7.68
CA GLU A 8 -0.98 11.75 8.65
C GLU A 8 -0.05 10.72 7.98
N LEU A 9 -0.52 9.99 6.96
CA LEU A 9 0.34 9.05 6.23
C LEU A 9 1.47 9.77 5.48
N SER A 10 1.18 10.93 4.88
CA SER A 10 2.19 11.77 4.24
C SER A 10 3.24 12.26 5.24
N ARG A 11 2.82 12.65 6.46
CA ARG A 11 3.73 13.05 7.55
C ARG A 11 4.63 11.88 7.98
N LEU A 12 4.05 10.71 8.23
CA LEU A 12 4.78 9.51 8.64
C LEU A 12 5.79 9.08 7.56
N MET A 13 5.40 9.11 6.27
CA MET A 13 6.28 8.75 5.16
C MET A 13 7.46 9.72 5.01
N ARG A 14 7.25 11.03 5.23
CA ARG A 14 8.36 12.01 5.23
C ARG A 14 9.37 11.71 6.35
N ALA A 15 8.88 11.44 7.56
CA ALA A 15 9.73 11.09 8.69
C ALA A 15 10.48 9.77 8.45
N ALA A 16 9.79 8.76 7.90
CA ALA A 16 10.39 7.49 7.52
C ALA A 16 11.53 7.66 6.50
N ILE A 17 11.35 8.50 5.47
CA ILE A 17 12.41 8.81 4.50
C ILE A 17 13.58 9.57 5.15
N ALA A 18 13.32 10.32 6.23
CA ALA A 18 14.34 10.99 7.02
C ALA A 18 15.04 10.08 8.06
N GLY A 19 14.68 8.79 8.13
CA GLY A 19 15.32 7.79 8.99
C GLY A 19 14.54 7.41 10.25
N ASP A 20 13.32 7.92 10.45
CA ASP A 20 12.49 7.54 11.59
C ASP A 20 11.82 6.17 11.35
N GLU A 21 12.43 5.11 11.91
CA GLU A 21 11.93 3.74 11.81
C GLU A 21 10.57 3.54 12.50
N LYS A 22 10.27 4.28 13.57
CA LYS A 22 8.98 4.16 14.27
C LYS A 22 7.87 4.76 13.41
N ALA A 23 8.13 5.92 12.81
CA ALA A 23 7.21 6.51 11.83
C ALA A 23 6.98 5.58 10.64
N TYR A 24 8.02 4.87 10.20
CA TYR A 24 7.89 3.90 9.12
C TYR A 24 7.04 2.68 9.49
N ALA A 25 7.24 2.12 10.68
CA ALA A 25 6.42 1.03 11.19
C ALA A 25 4.95 1.44 11.32
N ASP A 26 4.68 2.65 11.82
CA ASP A 26 3.34 3.21 11.95
C ASP A 26 2.69 3.47 10.58
N PHE A 27 3.45 4.00 9.63
CA PHE A 27 3.03 4.16 8.24
C PHE A 27 2.59 2.80 7.65
N LEU A 28 3.46 1.78 7.72
CA LEU A 28 3.17 0.45 7.17
C LEU A 28 1.93 -0.17 7.82
N ARG A 29 1.77 -0.06 9.15
CA ARG A 29 0.60 -0.60 9.87
C ARG A 29 -0.71 0.02 9.40
N ARG A 30 -0.75 1.35 9.28
CA ARG A 30 -1.94 2.08 8.83
C ARG A 30 -2.22 1.81 7.35
N THR A 31 -1.19 1.82 6.51
CA THR A 31 -1.31 1.49 5.08
C THR A 31 -1.81 0.06 4.88
N ALA A 32 -1.35 -0.91 5.68
CA ALA A 32 -1.82 -2.29 5.60
C ALA A 32 -3.33 -2.40 5.84
N ALA A 33 -3.88 -1.69 6.83
CA ALA A 33 -5.32 -1.68 7.10
C ALA A 33 -6.13 -1.11 5.92
N LEU A 34 -5.66 0.01 5.35
CA LEU A 34 -6.31 0.66 4.20
C LEU A 34 -6.26 -0.21 2.94
N VAL A 35 -5.09 -0.77 2.62
CA VAL A 35 -4.90 -1.65 1.47
C VAL A 35 -5.74 -2.91 1.65
N ARG A 36 -5.75 -3.53 2.83
CA ARG A 36 -6.58 -4.71 3.11
C ARG A 36 -8.06 -4.44 2.85
N GLY A 37 -8.58 -3.32 3.34
CA GLY A 37 -9.97 -2.92 3.08
C GLY A 37 -10.25 -2.68 1.59
N PHE A 38 -9.31 -2.06 0.88
CA PHE A 38 -9.39 -1.84 -0.56
C PHE A 38 -9.38 -3.15 -1.37
N ILE A 39 -8.49 -4.08 -1.04
CA ILE A 39 -8.34 -5.37 -1.73
C ILE A 39 -9.53 -6.29 -1.44
N ARG A 40 -10.00 -6.38 -0.19
CA ARG A 40 -11.18 -7.18 0.19
C ARG A 40 -12.43 -6.78 -0.59
N ARG A 41 -12.63 -5.47 -0.86
CA ARG A 41 -13.75 -5.00 -1.68
C ARG A 41 -13.66 -5.37 -3.16
N LYS A 42 -12.48 -5.74 -3.66
CA LYS A 42 -12.24 -6.05 -5.08
C LYS A 42 -12.17 -7.55 -5.37
N ILE A 43 -11.98 -8.37 -4.36
CA ILE A 43 -11.97 -9.83 -4.47
C ILE A 43 -13.39 -10.30 -4.16
N VAL A 44 -14.17 -10.58 -5.21
CA VAL A 44 -15.60 -10.97 -5.10
C VAL A 44 -15.78 -12.49 -5.11
N GLN A 45 -14.83 -13.25 -5.66
CA GLN A 45 -14.87 -14.70 -5.81
C GLN A 45 -13.46 -15.28 -5.62
N GLY A 46 -13.38 -16.41 -4.89
CA GLY A 46 -12.13 -16.98 -4.36
C GLY A 46 -11.01 -17.21 -5.39
N GLY A 47 -9.79 -17.35 -4.88
CA GLY A 47 -8.59 -17.69 -5.67
C GLY A 47 -7.45 -16.64 -5.62
N VAL A 48 -7.63 -15.53 -4.91
CA VAL A 48 -6.56 -14.59 -4.53
C VAL A 48 -6.70 -14.34 -3.03
N ASP A 49 -5.64 -14.56 -2.26
CA ASP A 49 -5.62 -14.19 -0.85
C ASP A 49 -5.38 -12.67 -0.74
N PRO A 50 -6.30 -11.91 -0.09
CA PRO A 50 -6.08 -10.49 0.19
C PRO A 50 -4.76 -10.21 0.93
N GLU A 51 -4.33 -11.09 1.83
CA GLU A 51 -3.13 -10.89 2.65
C GLU A 51 -1.84 -10.98 1.83
N ASP A 52 -1.79 -11.88 0.85
CA ASP A 52 -0.66 -11.98 -0.09
C ASP A 52 -0.49 -10.66 -0.86
N VAL A 53 -1.60 -10.11 -1.36
CA VAL A 53 -1.57 -8.83 -2.09
C VAL A 53 -1.18 -7.67 -1.17
N VAL A 54 -1.64 -7.67 0.08
CA VAL A 54 -1.22 -6.67 1.08
C VAL A 54 0.28 -6.77 1.32
N GLN A 55 0.84 -7.97 1.57
CA GLN A 55 2.27 -8.15 1.77
C GLN A 55 3.10 -7.70 0.56
N GLU A 56 2.74 -8.13 -0.65
CA GLU A 56 3.42 -7.71 -1.88
C GLU A 56 3.36 -6.19 -2.09
N THR A 57 2.27 -5.56 -1.65
CA THR A 57 2.11 -4.11 -1.70
C THR A 57 3.06 -3.42 -0.71
N LEU A 58 3.12 -3.88 0.54
CA LEU A 58 4.02 -3.31 1.55
C LEU A 58 5.49 -3.48 1.18
N LEU A 59 5.87 -4.65 0.62
CA LEU A 59 7.21 -4.89 0.07
C LEU A 59 7.52 -3.94 -1.09
N ALA A 60 6.58 -3.76 -2.03
CA ALA A 60 6.77 -2.84 -3.14
C ALA A 60 6.89 -1.37 -2.67
N ILE A 61 6.11 -0.97 -1.66
CA ILE A 61 6.23 0.34 -1.03
C ILE A 61 7.61 0.48 -0.37
N HIS A 62 8.08 -0.52 0.35
CA HIS A 62 9.40 -0.50 0.95
C HIS A 62 10.50 -0.24 -0.09
N VAL A 63 10.50 -1.02 -1.16
CA VAL A 63 11.49 -0.89 -2.24
C VAL A 63 11.38 0.48 -2.93
N LYS A 64 10.17 0.95 -3.20
CA LYS A 64 9.92 2.15 -4.00
C LYS A 64 9.75 3.44 -3.18
N ARG A 65 9.88 3.41 -1.85
CA ARG A 65 9.62 4.59 -0.99
C ARG A 65 10.38 5.85 -1.41
N HIS A 66 11.58 5.68 -1.96
CA HIS A 66 12.42 6.77 -2.45
C HIS A 66 11.91 7.41 -3.75
N THR A 67 11.04 6.75 -4.50
CA THR A 67 10.43 7.29 -5.72
C THR A 67 9.20 8.14 -5.44
N TRP A 68 8.69 8.14 -4.21
CA TRP A 68 7.55 8.98 -3.85
C TRP A 68 7.96 10.45 -3.83
N ARG A 69 7.23 11.26 -4.57
CA ARG A 69 7.35 12.71 -4.60
C ARG A 69 6.72 13.31 -3.36
N LYS A 70 7.54 13.85 -2.46
CA LYS A 70 7.12 14.37 -1.16
C LYS A 70 6.12 15.54 -1.27
N ASP A 71 6.03 16.22 -2.41
CA ASP A 71 5.06 17.29 -2.65
C ASP A 71 3.66 16.78 -3.03
N LEU A 72 3.49 15.47 -3.25
CA LEU A 72 2.22 14.85 -3.64
C LEU A 72 1.61 14.04 -2.50
N ALA A 73 0.31 13.79 -2.59
CA ALA A 73 -0.40 12.87 -1.71
C ALA A 73 0.17 11.44 -1.81
N VAL A 74 0.27 10.73 -0.68
CA VAL A 74 0.83 9.38 -0.58
C VAL A 74 -0.20 8.29 -0.89
N LEU A 75 -1.48 8.47 -0.55
CA LEU A 75 -2.48 7.42 -0.80
C LEU A 75 -2.67 7.09 -2.28
N PRO A 76 -2.73 8.06 -3.22
CA PRO A 76 -2.80 7.72 -4.65
C PRO A 76 -1.62 6.86 -5.11
N TRP A 77 -0.41 7.16 -4.62
CA TRP A 77 0.79 6.37 -4.91
C TRP A 77 0.71 4.95 -4.32
N VAL A 78 0.26 4.82 -3.06
CA VAL A 78 0.00 3.53 -2.41
C VAL A 78 -1.04 2.70 -3.16
N TYR A 79 -2.18 3.28 -3.52
CA TYR A 79 -3.25 2.55 -4.21
C TYR A 79 -2.88 2.19 -5.65
N ALA A 80 -2.03 2.98 -6.31
CA ALA A 80 -1.47 2.60 -7.61
C ALA A 80 -0.63 1.32 -7.50
N ILE A 81 0.23 1.22 -6.48
CA ILE A 81 1.00 -0.01 -6.20
C ILE A 81 0.05 -1.17 -5.87
N ALA A 82 -0.91 -0.97 -4.96
CA ALA A 82 -1.87 -2.00 -4.57
C ALA A 82 -2.69 -2.53 -5.75
N ARG A 83 -3.15 -1.63 -6.63
CA ARG A 83 -3.88 -1.99 -7.85
C ARG A 83 -3.02 -2.82 -8.79
N PHE A 84 -1.75 -2.44 -8.98
CA PHE A 84 -0.81 -3.19 -9.81
C PHE A 84 -0.59 -4.61 -9.25
N LYS A 85 -0.34 -4.73 -7.94
CA LYS A 85 -0.17 -6.04 -7.28
C LYS A 85 -1.42 -6.92 -7.36
N LEU A 86 -2.61 -6.34 -7.23
CA LEU A 86 -3.85 -7.07 -7.42
C LEU A 86 -4.00 -7.62 -8.85
N ILE A 87 -3.68 -6.83 -9.87
CA ILE A 87 -3.71 -7.27 -11.27
C ILE A 87 -2.71 -8.41 -11.49
N ASP A 88 -1.50 -8.30 -10.94
CA ASP A 88 -0.49 -9.35 -11.04
C ASP A 88 -0.91 -10.65 -10.34
N ALA A 89 -1.61 -10.56 -9.21
CA ALA A 89 -2.17 -11.72 -8.52
C ALA A 89 -3.23 -12.43 -9.38
N PHE A 90 -4.15 -11.68 -10.00
CA PHE A 90 -5.13 -12.25 -10.94
C PHE A 90 -4.47 -12.88 -12.17
N ARG A 91 -3.41 -12.26 -12.73
CA ARG A 91 -2.66 -12.82 -13.86
C ARG A 91 -1.94 -14.11 -13.51
N ARG A 92 -1.34 -14.21 -12.32
CA ARG A 92 -0.68 -15.44 -11.85
C ARG A 92 -1.66 -16.60 -11.71
N ARG A 93 -2.91 -16.32 -11.34
CA ARG A 93 -3.96 -17.34 -11.32
C ARG A 93 -4.34 -17.83 -12.71
N GLY A 94 -4.60 -16.95 -13.68
CA GLY A 94 -5.03 -17.38 -15.01
C GLY A 94 -3.98 -18.16 -15.82
N ARG A 95 -2.75 -18.26 -15.32
CA ARG A 95 -1.66 -19.07 -15.88
C ARG A 95 -1.48 -20.44 -15.20
N ARG A 96 -2.25 -20.72 -14.14
CA ARG A 96 -2.33 -22.04 -13.50
C ARG A 96 -3.59 -22.74 -13.97
#